data_AF-A0A965QCM4-F1
#
_entry.id   AF-A0A965QCM4-F1
#
_cell.length_a   1.000
_cell.length_b   1.000
_cell.length_c   1.000
_cell.angle_alpha   90.00
_cell.angle_beta   90.00
_cell.angle_gamma   90.00
#
_symmetry.space_group_name_H-M   'P 1'
#
loop_
_entity.id
_entity.type
_entity.pdbx_description
1 polymer ?
#
loop_
_entity_poly.entity_id
_entity_poly.type
_entity_poly.pdbx_seq_one_letter_code
_entity_poly.pdbx_strand_id
1 'polypeptide(L)'
;VLLGAVWERTYRTLDSAFTAHPGDSARAVRLAVRDSVYAQARRLLVDSIAPQWRSLDRRVATRVRLDNSALLARRIYATGLDDFEGVYRAEGQEVRRAVARVIAIADAAPGNPGAAVRQAIRK
;
A
#
# COMPACT_ATOMS: atom_id res chain seq x y z
N VAL A 1 -3.52 2.53 9.54
CA VAL A 1 -3.02 1.89 8.29
C VAL A 1 -2.44 2.99 7.44
N LEU A 2 -1.30 2.76 6.80
CA LEU A 2 -0.63 3.75 5.95
C LEU A 2 -0.92 3.38 4.47
N LEU A 3 -0.63 4.29 3.54
CA LEU A 3 -1.13 4.23 2.16
C LEU A 3 -0.67 2.97 1.39
N GLY A 4 0.58 2.53 1.60
CA GLY A 4 1.13 1.31 0.98
C GLY A 4 0.31 0.08 1.33
N ALA A 5 0.04 -0.12 2.62
CA ALA A 5 -0.76 -1.24 3.10
C ALA A 5 -2.21 -1.26 2.56
N VAL A 6 -2.81 -0.10 2.25
CA VAL A 6 -4.13 -0.04 1.59
C VAL A 6 -4.02 -0.60 0.17
N TRP A 7 -3.00 -0.20 -0.58
CA TRP A 7 -2.78 -0.66 -1.96
C TRP A 7 -2.47 -2.15 -2.02
N GLU A 8 -1.59 -2.64 -1.16
CA GLU A 8 -1.23 -4.05 -1.10
C GLU A 8 -2.44 -4.91 -0.73
N ARG A 9 -3.23 -4.49 0.27
CA ARG A 9 -4.48 -5.19 0.63
C ARG A 9 -5.46 -5.23 -0.54
N THR A 10 -5.69 -4.09 -1.19
CA THR A 10 -6.61 -3.99 -2.33
C THR A 10 -6.17 -4.89 -3.48
N TYR A 11 -4.86 -4.92 -3.78
CA TYR A 11 -4.29 -5.82 -4.77
C TYR A 11 -4.54 -7.28 -4.40
N ARG A 12 -4.18 -7.73 -3.20
CA ARG A 12 -4.33 -9.14 -2.81
C ARG A 12 -5.78 -9.60 -2.84
N THR A 13 -6.72 -8.74 -2.46
CA THR A 13 -8.15 -9.07 -2.53
C THR A 13 -8.61 -9.22 -3.99
N LEU A 14 -8.18 -8.35 -4.90
CA LEU A 14 -8.48 -8.48 -6.34
C LEU A 14 -7.84 -9.71 -6.96
N ASP A 15 -6.56 -9.94 -6.68
CA ASP A 15 -5.78 -11.07 -7.19
C ASP A 15 -6.44 -12.40 -6.78
N SER A 16 -6.74 -12.56 -5.49
CA SER A 16 -7.45 -13.72 -4.96
C SER A 16 -8.83 -13.93 -5.61
N ALA A 17 -9.61 -12.86 -5.80
CA ALA A 17 -10.90 -12.95 -6.47
C ALA A 17 -10.79 -13.36 -7.94
N PHE A 18 -9.78 -12.87 -8.66
CA PHE A 18 -9.56 -13.21 -10.05
C PHE A 18 -9.07 -14.66 -10.19
N THR A 19 -8.22 -15.13 -9.27
CA THR A 19 -7.78 -16.53 -9.19
C THR A 19 -8.93 -17.49 -8.88
N ALA A 20 -9.85 -17.11 -7.98
CA ALA A 20 -11.01 -17.92 -7.62
C ALA A 20 -12.05 -18.05 -8.76
N HIS A 21 -11.99 -17.16 -9.75
CA HIS A 21 -12.93 -17.09 -10.86
C HIS A 21 -12.20 -17.06 -12.22
N PRO A 22 -11.51 -18.14 -12.62
CA PRO A 22 -10.74 -18.19 -13.85
C PRO A 22 -11.63 -18.27 -15.11
N GLY A 23 -11.06 -17.94 -16.28
CA GLY A 23 -11.70 -18.12 -17.59
C GLY A 23 -12.72 -17.03 -17.98
N ASP A 24 -13.08 -16.95 -19.26
CA ASP A 24 -13.93 -15.86 -19.76
C ASP A 24 -15.39 -15.95 -19.31
N SER A 25 -15.90 -17.14 -19.03
CA SER A 25 -17.26 -17.36 -18.51
C SER A 25 -17.49 -16.67 -17.16
N ALA A 26 -16.45 -16.49 -16.35
CA ALA A 26 -16.54 -15.81 -15.06
C ALA A 26 -16.28 -14.29 -15.12
N ARG A 27 -16.19 -13.70 -16.32
CA ARG A 27 -15.91 -12.26 -16.51
C ARG A 27 -16.87 -11.36 -15.76
N ALA A 28 -18.18 -11.61 -15.86
CA ALA A 28 -19.19 -10.78 -15.20
C ALA A 28 -19.02 -10.79 -13.66
N VAL A 29 -18.74 -11.96 -13.09
CA VAL A 29 -18.45 -12.14 -11.66
C VAL A 29 -17.21 -11.35 -11.26
N ARG A 30 -16.10 -11.47 -12.01
CA ARG A 30 -14.87 -10.71 -11.74
C ARG A 30 -15.08 -9.21 -11.76
N LEU A 31 -15.89 -8.68 -12.69
CA LEU A 31 -16.21 -7.26 -12.75
C LEU A 31 -17.03 -6.79 -11.53
N ALA A 32 -18.05 -7.56 -11.13
CA ALA A 32 -18.85 -7.25 -9.95
C ALA A 32 -18.01 -7.28 -8.64
N VAL A 33 -17.13 -8.28 -8.51
CA VAL A 33 -16.21 -8.35 -7.36
C VAL A 33 -15.21 -7.20 -7.39
N ARG A 34 -14.63 -6.88 -8.55
CA ARG A 34 -13.72 -5.75 -8.71
C ARG A 34 -14.36 -4.44 -8.23
N ASP A 35 -15.58 -4.17 -8.67
CA ASP A 35 -16.29 -2.94 -8.31
C ASP A 35 -16.58 -2.88 -6.81
N SER A 36 -16.91 -4.03 -6.21
CA SER A 36 -17.10 -4.17 -4.76
C SER A 36 -15.81 -3.91 -3.98
N VAL A 37 -14.67 -4.46 -4.44
CA VAL A 37 -13.36 -4.25 -3.81
C VAL A 37 -12.95 -2.78 -3.89
N TYR A 38 -13.16 -2.12 -5.04
CA TYR A 38 -12.87 -0.70 -5.17
C TYR A 38 -13.79 0.19 -4.34
N ALA A 39 -15.06 -0.16 -4.20
CA ALA A 39 -15.97 0.54 -3.29
C ALA A 39 -15.50 0.44 -1.83
N GLN A 40 -15.03 -0.75 -1.40
CA GLN A 40 -14.46 -0.94 -0.06
C GLN A 40 -13.16 -0.15 0.14
N ALA A 41 -12.25 -0.20 -0.85
CA ALA A 41 -11.00 0.56 -0.81
C ALA A 41 -11.26 2.08 -0.74
N ARG A 42 -12.26 2.58 -1.48
CA ARG A 42 -12.69 3.98 -1.41
C ARG A 42 -13.13 4.36 0.01
N ARG A 43 -14.01 3.57 0.63
CA ARG A 43 -14.49 3.83 2.00
C ARG A 43 -13.31 3.85 2.98
N LEU A 44 -12.43 2.86 2.92
CA LEU A 44 -11.25 2.83 3.79
C LEU A 44 -10.39 4.10 3.63
N LEU A 45 -10.11 4.51 2.38
CA LEU A 45 -9.33 5.72 2.11
C LEU A 45 -9.98 6.98 2.67
N VAL A 46 -11.27 7.17 2.42
CA VAL A 46 -11.99 8.40 2.80
C VAL A 46 -12.26 8.45 4.29
N ASP A 47 -12.75 7.34 4.87
CA ASP A 47 -13.31 7.33 6.21
C ASP A 47 -12.24 7.08 7.27
N SER A 48 -11.17 6.35 6.93
CA SER A 48 -10.16 5.94 7.90
C SER A 48 -8.78 6.56 7.66
N ILE A 49 -8.37 6.74 6.41
CA ILE A 49 -6.97 7.11 6.08
C ILE A 49 -6.82 8.63 5.88
N ALA A 50 -7.66 9.25 5.06
CA ALA A 50 -7.63 10.70 4.82
C ALA A 50 -7.67 11.54 6.09
N PRO A 51 -8.45 11.20 7.14
CA PRO A 51 -8.47 11.97 8.38
C PRO A 51 -7.12 12.07 9.09
N GLN A 52 -6.20 11.12 8.83
CA GLN A 52 -4.88 11.05 9.44
C GLN A 52 -3.81 11.85 8.67
N TRP A 53 -4.13 12.39 7.49
CA TRP A 53 -3.18 13.15 6.70
C TRP A 53 -2.86 14.49 7.35
N ARG A 54 -1.55 14.79 7.48
CA ARG A 54 -1.07 16.07 8.02
C ARG A 54 -0.93 17.16 6.97
N SER A 55 -0.61 16.80 5.73
CA SER A 55 -0.22 17.75 4.66
C SER A 55 -1.08 17.66 3.39
N LEU A 56 -1.87 16.60 3.23
CA LEU A 56 -2.71 16.41 2.04
C LEU A 56 -4.16 16.82 2.33
N ASP A 57 -4.78 17.51 1.37
CA ASP A 57 -6.22 17.76 1.40
C ASP A 57 -6.98 16.43 1.35
N ARG A 58 -7.88 16.20 2.33
CA ARG A 58 -8.74 15.01 2.43
C ARG A 58 -9.54 14.74 1.16
N ARG A 59 -9.90 15.78 0.39
CA ARG A 59 -10.61 15.66 -0.89
C ARG A 59 -9.84 14.82 -1.90
N VAL A 60 -8.51 14.75 -1.80
CA VAL A 60 -7.68 13.89 -2.64
C VAL A 60 -8.14 12.42 -2.53
N ALA A 61 -8.49 11.92 -1.34
CA ALA A 61 -8.94 10.53 -1.16
C ALA A 61 -10.21 10.19 -1.95
N THR A 62 -11.11 11.16 -2.12
CA THR A 62 -12.36 11.00 -2.88
C THR A 62 -12.11 10.94 -4.39
N ARG A 63 -11.04 11.59 -4.86
CA ARG A 63 -10.72 11.77 -6.29
C ARG A 63 -9.70 10.77 -6.82
N VAL A 64 -9.01 10.03 -5.94
CA VAL A 64 -8.03 9.02 -6.34
C VAL A 64 -8.65 8.02 -7.29
N ARG A 65 -8.12 7.93 -8.52
CA ARG A 65 -8.53 6.92 -9.51
C ARG A 65 -8.28 5.50 -8.99
N LEU A 66 -9.35 4.71 -8.93
CA LEU A 66 -9.34 3.29 -8.52
C LEU A 66 -9.76 2.42 -9.71
N ASP A 67 -8.77 1.91 -10.43
CA ASP A 67 -8.91 0.86 -11.43
C ASP A 67 -7.64 0.00 -11.46
N ASN A 68 -7.66 -1.08 -12.24
CA ASN A 68 -6.58 -2.07 -12.21
C ASN A 68 -5.22 -1.47 -12.60
N SER A 69 -5.19 -0.62 -13.64
CA SER A 69 -3.94 -0.01 -14.11
C SER A 69 -3.39 0.98 -13.08
N ALA A 70 -4.23 1.83 -12.51
CA ALA A 70 -3.82 2.80 -11.51
C ALA A 70 -3.45 2.14 -10.17
N LEU A 71 -4.04 0.99 -9.84
CA LEU A 71 -3.64 0.17 -8.69
C LEU A 71 -2.27 -0.48 -8.92
N LEU A 72 -2.04 -1.09 -10.08
CA LEU A 72 -0.76 -1.70 -10.42
C LEU A 72 0.37 -0.66 -10.45
N ALA A 73 0.13 0.51 -11.07
CA ALA A 73 1.09 1.61 -11.07
C ALA A 73 1.43 2.04 -9.63
N ARG A 74 0.42 2.23 -8.77
CA ARG A 74 0.66 2.58 -7.36
C ARG A 74 1.42 1.51 -6.61
N ARG A 75 1.16 0.23 -6.87
CA ARG A 75 1.89 -0.87 -6.24
C ARG A 75 3.36 -0.87 -6.66
N ILE A 76 3.64 -0.69 -7.96
CA ILE A 76 5.00 -0.62 -8.50
C ILE A 76 5.74 0.58 -7.89
N TYR A 77 5.13 1.77 -7.91
CA TYR A 77 5.76 2.98 -7.34
C TYR A 77 5.81 3.00 -5.81
N ALA A 78 4.92 2.27 -5.12
CA ALA A 78 4.94 2.08 -3.68
C ALA A 78 5.79 0.88 -3.24
N THR A 79 6.54 0.24 -4.14
CA THR A 79 7.47 -0.82 -3.78
C THR A 79 8.48 -0.29 -2.75
N GLY A 80 8.60 -0.97 -1.62
CA GLY A 80 9.45 -0.54 -0.49
C GLY A 80 8.81 0.52 0.41
N LEU A 81 7.62 1.05 0.07
CA LEU A 81 6.89 1.97 0.93
C LEU A 81 6.36 1.24 2.17
N ASP A 82 5.92 -0.01 2.06
CA ASP A 82 5.54 -0.84 3.21
C ASP A 82 6.71 -1.04 4.18
N ASP A 83 7.92 -1.24 3.63
CA ASP A 83 9.14 -1.40 4.42
C ASP A 83 9.46 -0.09 5.18
N PHE A 84 9.38 1.06 4.48
CA PHE A 84 9.52 2.38 5.10
C PHE A 84 8.41 2.68 6.13
N GLU A 85 7.17 2.32 5.85
CA GLU A 85 6.02 2.50 6.74
C GLU A 85 6.19 1.72 8.04
N GLY A 86 6.82 0.53 7.98
CA GLY A 86 7.22 -0.23 9.16
C GLY A 86 8.21 0.52 10.03
N VAL A 87 9.30 1.03 9.43
CA VAL A 87 10.30 1.85 10.13
C VAL A 87 9.67 3.13 10.68
N TYR A 88 8.83 3.80 9.89
CA TYR A 88 8.12 5.01 10.29
C TYR A 88 7.26 4.81 11.54
N ARG A 89 6.56 3.69 11.65
CA ARG A 89 5.81 3.35 12.88
C ARG A 89 6.74 3.05 14.06
N ALA A 90 7.81 2.29 13.85
CA ALA A 90 8.78 1.97 14.89
C ALA A 90 9.46 3.23 15.47
N GLU A 91 9.68 4.24 14.63
CA GLU A 91 10.26 5.54 15.00
C GLU A 91 9.20 6.56 15.48
N GLY A 92 8.03 6.11 15.92
CA GLY A 92 7.01 6.96 16.52
C GLY A 92 6.33 7.93 15.53
N GLN A 93 6.28 7.56 14.26
CA GLN A 93 5.69 8.37 13.18
C GLN A 93 6.43 9.70 12.95
N GLU A 94 7.75 9.73 13.21
CA GLU A 94 8.63 10.85 12.91
C GLU A 94 9.47 10.58 11.64
N VAL A 95 9.20 11.34 10.58
CA VAL A 95 9.81 11.12 9.25
C VAL A 95 11.33 11.26 9.29
N ARG A 96 11.84 12.28 10.02
CA ARG A 96 13.28 12.50 10.13
C ARG A 96 14.00 11.31 10.78
N ARG A 97 13.41 10.74 11.83
CA ARG A 97 13.95 9.56 12.52
C ARG A 97 13.87 8.32 11.64
N ALA A 98 12.74 8.12 10.96
CA ALA A 98 12.55 7.01 10.04
C ALA A 98 13.58 7.01 8.90
N VAL A 99 13.83 8.17 8.28
CA VAL A 99 14.83 8.33 7.22
C VAL A 99 16.24 8.07 7.76
N ALA A 100 16.61 8.65 8.90
CA ALA A 100 17.92 8.41 9.52
C ALA A 100 18.14 6.93 9.82
N ARG A 101 17.10 6.22 10.29
CA ARG A 101 17.16 4.78 10.58
C ARG A 101 17.36 3.95 9.31
N VAL A 102 16.64 4.26 8.23
CA VAL A 102 16.81 3.58 6.94
C VAL A 102 18.22 3.76 6.39
N ILE A 103 18.77 4.98 6.46
CA ILE A 103 20.15 5.27 6.03
C ILE A 103 21.14 4.45 6.86
N ALA A 104 21.02 4.45 8.19
CA ALA A 104 21.93 3.69 9.05
C ALA A 104 21.90 2.18 8.77
N ILE A 105 20.73 1.61 8.46
CA ILE A 105 20.60 0.19 8.07
C ILE A 105 21.25 -0.06 6.71
N ALA A 106 21.07 0.86 5.76
CA ALA A 106 21.62 0.74 4.42
C ALA A 106 23.16 0.81 4.44
N ASP A 107 23.73 1.74 5.20
CA ASP A 107 25.18 1.90 5.36
C ASP A 107 25.82 0.68 6.02
N ALA A 108 25.11 0.02 6.95
CA ALA A 108 25.57 -1.21 7.60
C ALA A 108 25.46 -2.45 6.70
N ALA A 109 24.70 -2.41 5.60
CA ALA A 109 24.43 -3.54 4.72
C ALA A 109 24.45 -3.15 3.22
N PRO A 110 25.57 -2.61 2.70
CA PRO A 110 25.63 -1.99 1.38
C PRO A 110 25.32 -2.97 0.22
N GLY A 111 25.54 -4.27 0.40
CA GLY A 111 25.26 -5.28 -0.63
C GLY A 111 23.78 -5.60 -0.83
N ASN A 112 22.92 -5.39 0.19
CA ASN A 112 21.48 -5.62 0.07
C ASN A 112 20.68 -4.80 1.11
N PRO A 113 20.69 -3.46 0.99
CA PRO A 113 20.11 -2.57 2.00
C PRO A 113 18.60 -2.79 2.17
N GLY A 114 17.88 -3.09 1.08
CA GLY A 114 16.44 -3.36 1.14
C GLY A 114 16.08 -4.62 1.95
N ALA A 115 16.87 -5.70 1.83
CA ALA A 115 16.64 -6.89 2.65
C ALA A 115 16.95 -6.64 4.13
N ALA A 116 17.99 -5.85 4.42
CA ALA A 116 18.35 -5.47 5.78
C ALA A 116 17.23 -4.64 6.46
N VAL A 117 16.63 -3.69 5.73
CA VAL A 117 15.45 -2.93 6.23
C VAL A 117 14.29 -3.86 6.54
N ARG A 118 13.98 -4.81 5.65
CA ARG A 118 12.93 -5.82 5.89
C ARG A 118 13.19 -6.71 7.09
N GLN A 119 14.45 -7.05 7.36
CA GLN A 119 14.81 -7.83 8.54
C GLN A 119 14.65 -7.02 9.83
N ALA A 120 14.96 -5.71 9.79
CA ALA A 120 14.88 -4.83 10.95
C ALA A 120 13.43 -4.59 11.43
N ILE A 121 12.43 -4.63 10.54
CA ILE A 121 11.01 -4.40 10.86
C ILE A 121 10.25 -5.67 11.28
N ARG A 122 10.84 -6.87 11.10
CA ARG A 122 10.21 -8.16 11.46
C ARG A 122 10.57 -8.64 12.87
N LYS A 123 11.56 -8.00 13.51
CA LYS A 123 11.96 -8.27 14.90
C LYS A 123 11.10 -7.46 15.86
#